data_AF-A0AAW0G404-F1
#
_entry.id   AF-A0AAW0G404-F1
#
_cell.length_a   1.000
_cell.length_b   1.000
_cell.length_c   1.000
_cell.angle_alpha   90.00
_cell.angle_beta   90.00
_cell.angle_gamma   90.00
#
_symmetry.space_group_name_H-M   'P 1'
#
loop_
_entity.id
_entity.type
_entity.pdbx_description
1 polymer ?
#
loop_
_entity_poly.entity_id
_entity_poly.type
_entity_poly.pdbx_seq_one_letter_code
_entity_poly.pdbx_strand_id
1 'polypeptide(L)'
;MTIDHAAKVYRTARTAMMLLGADDKILSTYKVLLKEDLASSTAVTEPNACGQSRVKLSWIWQTMSHSNNPEFLTEMLWVDWLHTKSRHDCWKEEKVLLKSELSWMMNYFTHNVNT
;
A
#
# COMPACT_ATOMS: atom_id res chain seq x y z
N MET A 1 -21.16 -3.67 -6.47
CA MET A 1 -20.56 -3.54 -7.83
C MET A 1 -19.29 -4.38 -7.84
N THR A 2 -19.14 -5.35 -8.74
CA THR A 2 -17.90 -6.16 -8.86
C THR A 2 -16.84 -5.39 -9.65
N ILE A 3 -15.56 -5.60 -9.33
CA ILE A 3 -14.43 -4.90 -9.96
C ILE A 3 -14.44 -5.08 -11.49
N ASP A 4 -14.79 -6.28 -11.97
CA ASP A 4 -14.89 -6.59 -13.40
C ASP A 4 -15.96 -5.76 -14.12
N HIS A 5 -17.09 -5.51 -13.46
CA HIS A 5 -18.16 -4.72 -14.04
C HIS A 5 -17.72 -3.25 -14.19
N ALA A 6 -17.08 -2.69 -13.17
CA ALA A 6 -16.53 -1.34 -13.22
C ALA A 6 -15.44 -1.22 -14.31
N ALA A 7 -14.56 -2.21 -14.44
CA ALA A 7 -13.54 -2.25 -15.48
C ALA A 7 -14.15 -2.27 -16.89
N LYS A 8 -15.23 -3.04 -17.09
CA LYS A 8 -15.94 -3.08 -18.37
C LYS A 8 -16.57 -1.73 -18.72
N VAL A 9 -17.24 -1.10 -17.76
CA VAL A 9 -17.83 0.24 -17.95
C VAL A 9 -16.76 1.27 -18.31
N TYR A 10 -15.62 1.26 -17.61
CA TYR A 10 -14.51 2.16 -17.91
C TYR A 10 -13.98 1.98 -19.33
N ARG A 11 -13.76 0.74 -19.77
CA ARG A 11 -13.28 0.44 -21.14
C ARG A 11 -14.24 0.98 -22.19
N THR A 12 -15.55 0.76 -22.01
CA THR A 12 -16.58 1.28 -22.92
C THR A 12 -16.60 2.80 -22.97
N ALA A 13 -16.52 3.46 -21.80
CA ALA A 13 -16.47 4.91 -21.73
C ALA A 13 -15.23 5.48 -22.43
N ARG A 14 -14.05 4.87 -22.23
CA ARG A 14 -12.81 5.28 -22.91
C ARG A 14 -12.90 5.11 -24.43
N THR A 15 -13.51 4.03 -24.92
CA THR A 15 -13.74 3.87 -26.37
C THR A 15 -14.66 4.95 -26.92
N ALA A 16 -15.71 5.32 -26.18
CA ALA A 16 -16.60 6.42 -26.58
C ALA A 16 -15.85 7.77 -26.61
N MET A 17 -14.99 8.05 -25.64
CA MET A 17 -14.16 9.27 -25.62
C MET A 17 -13.23 9.36 -26.84
N MET A 18 -12.61 8.24 -27.24
CA MET A 18 -11.78 8.20 -28.45
C MET A 18 -12.61 8.45 -29.72
N LEU A 19 -13.80 7.85 -29.82
CA LEU A 19 -14.71 8.04 -30.95
C LEU A 19 -15.22 9.48 -31.08
N LEU A 20 -15.39 10.17 -29.94
CA LEU A 20 -15.81 11.56 -29.90
C LEU A 20 -14.65 12.55 -30.16
N GLY A 21 -13.43 12.07 -30.40
CA GLY A 21 -12.28 12.93 -30.67
C GLY A 21 -11.80 13.71 -29.44
N ALA A 22 -11.81 13.08 -28.27
CA ALA A 22 -11.32 13.71 -27.04
C ALA A 22 -9.85 14.16 -27.18
N ASP A 23 -9.55 15.30 -26.56
CA ASP A 23 -8.22 15.91 -26.55
C ASP A 23 -7.15 14.98 -25.96
N ASP A 24 -5.92 15.10 -26.44
CA ASP A 24 -4.77 14.29 -26.00
C ASP A 24 -4.48 14.46 -24.50
N LYS A 25 -4.80 15.63 -23.94
CA LYS A 25 -4.71 15.87 -22.49
C LYS A 25 -5.67 14.99 -21.69
N ILE A 26 -6.86 14.71 -22.22
CA ILE A 26 -7.85 13.83 -21.60
C ILE A 26 -7.41 12.37 -21.75
N LEU A 27 -6.90 11.99 -22.94
CA LEU A 27 -6.43 10.63 -23.22
C LEU A 27 -5.15 10.27 -22.45
N SER A 28 -4.29 11.25 -22.13
CA SER A 28 -3.11 11.04 -21.27
C SER A 28 -3.47 10.80 -19.80
N THR A 29 -4.59 11.38 -19.35
CA THR A 29 -5.13 11.18 -18.00
C THR A 29 -5.83 9.83 -17.88
N TYR A 30 -6.64 9.44 -18.87
CA TYR A 30 -7.40 8.20 -18.89
C TYR A 30 -6.73 7.12 -19.76
N LYS A 31 -5.77 6.41 -19.17
CA LYS A 31 -4.95 5.39 -19.85
C LYS A 31 -5.73 4.10 -20.13
N VAL A 32 -5.15 3.25 -20.98
CA VAL A 32 -5.71 1.91 -21.27
C VAL A 32 -5.65 1.05 -20.01
N LEU A 33 -6.77 0.41 -19.66
CA LEU A 33 -6.91 -0.44 -18.48
C LEU A 33 -6.53 -1.89 -18.78
N LEU A 34 -5.31 -2.28 -18.41
CA LEU A 34 -4.82 -3.66 -18.55
C LEU A 34 -5.34 -4.55 -17.41
N LYS A 35 -5.29 -5.87 -17.61
CA LYS A 35 -5.65 -6.84 -16.55
C LYS A 35 -4.68 -6.78 -15.37
N GLU A 36 -3.42 -6.47 -15.65
CA GLU A 36 -2.36 -6.27 -14.65
C GLU A 36 -2.64 -5.07 -13.74
N ASP A 37 -3.25 -4.01 -14.27
CA ASP A 37 -3.60 -2.81 -13.49
C ASP A 37 -4.74 -3.05 -12.49
N LEU A 38 -5.55 -4.11 -12.72
CA LEU A 38 -6.67 -4.53 -11.88
C LEU A 38 -6.26 -5.53 -10.80
N ALA A 39 -5.04 -6.08 -10.87
CA ALA A 39 -4.51 -6.88 -9.78
C ALA A 39 -4.49 -6.00 -8.52
N SER A 40 -5.14 -6.46 -7.45
CA SER A 40 -5.08 -5.75 -6.17
C SER A 40 -3.61 -5.57 -5.84
N SER A 41 -3.18 -4.32 -5.60
CA SER A 41 -1.82 -4.08 -5.14
C SER A 41 -1.61 -4.95 -3.91
N THR A 42 -0.75 -5.96 -4.03
CA THR A 42 -0.48 -6.91 -2.94
C THR A 42 0.05 -6.17 -1.71
N ALA A 43 0.51 -4.93 -1.87
CA ALA A 43 0.86 -4.00 -0.79
C ALA A 43 -0.33 -3.68 0.14
N VAL A 44 -1.57 -3.71 -0.36
CA VAL A 44 -2.79 -3.47 0.44
C VAL A 44 -3.27 -4.76 1.11
N THR A 45 -3.10 -5.92 0.46
CA THR A 45 -3.56 -7.21 0.96
C THR A 45 -2.58 -7.84 1.96
N GLU A 46 -1.27 -7.63 1.77
CA GLU A 46 -0.20 -8.13 2.62
C GLU A 46 0.84 -7.01 2.87
N PRO A 47 0.56 -6.08 3.80
CA PRO A 47 1.43 -4.93 4.07
C PRO A 47 2.81 -5.31 4.61
N ASN A 48 3.01 -6.58 4.99
CA ASN A 48 4.24 -7.12 5.58
C ASN A 48 5.03 -8.04 4.62
N ALA A 49 4.60 -8.19 3.37
CA ALA A 49 5.38 -8.96 2.39
C ALA A 49 6.72 -8.24 2.11
N CYS A 50 7.82 -9.01 2.14
CA CYS A 50 9.15 -8.46 1.86
C CYS A 50 9.25 -7.99 0.40
N GLY A 51 9.80 -6.80 0.15
CA GLY A 51 10.03 -6.27 -1.21
C GLY A 51 8.92 -5.37 -1.78
N GLN A 52 7.87 -5.05 -1.02
CA GLN A 52 6.76 -4.18 -1.46
C GLN A 52 7.20 -2.76 -1.85
N SER A 53 8.31 -2.26 -1.31
CA SER A 53 8.87 -0.94 -1.68
C SER A 53 9.30 -0.83 -3.15
N ARG A 54 9.48 -1.96 -3.84
CA ARG A 54 9.84 -2.02 -5.27
C ARG A 54 8.63 -2.24 -6.18
N VAL A 55 7.46 -2.55 -5.63
CA VAL A 55 6.25 -2.81 -6.41
C VAL A 55 5.66 -1.46 -6.82
N LYS A 56 5.80 -1.12 -8.10
CA LYS A 56 5.22 0.11 -8.66
C LYS A 56 3.70 -0.01 -8.62
N LEU A 57 3.04 0.88 -7.86
CA LEU A 57 1.58 0.97 -7.84
C LEU A 57 1.03 1.19 -9.25
N SER A 58 -0.08 0.52 -9.59
CA SER A 58 -0.80 0.74 -10.84
C SER A 58 -1.15 2.23 -11.03
N TRP A 59 -1.17 2.70 -12.27
CA TRP A 59 -1.38 4.10 -12.61
C TRP A 59 -2.74 4.63 -12.15
N ILE A 60 -3.74 3.75 -11.99
CA ILE A 60 -5.08 4.07 -11.48
C ILE A 60 -4.98 4.65 -10.06
N TRP A 61 -4.10 4.10 -9.24
CA TRP A 61 -3.86 4.56 -7.86
C TRP A 61 -3.02 5.84 -7.83
N GLN A 62 -2.14 6.04 -8.82
CA GLN A 62 -1.37 7.28 -8.95
C GLN A 62 -2.26 8.46 -9.37
N THR A 63 -3.25 8.24 -10.25
CA THR A 63 -4.20 9.28 -10.66
C THR A 63 -5.08 9.77 -9.51
N MET A 64 -5.30 8.94 -8.48
CA MET A 64 -6.08 9.34 -7.31
C MET A 64 -5.34 10.33 -6.40
N SER A 65 -4.00 10.27 -6.40
CA SER A 65 -3.15 11.26 -5.73
C SER A 65 -3.28 12.68 -6.30
N HIS A 66 -3.81 12.82 -7.53
CA HIS A 66 -4.03 14.12 -8.18
C HIS A 66 -5.48 14.62 -8.06
N SER A 67 -6.38 13.82 -7.49
CA SER A 67 -7.70 14.32 -7.16
C SER A 67 -7.56 15.27 -5.97
N ASN A 68 -7.79 16.56 -6.18
CA ASN A 68 -7.80 17.58 -5.11
C ASN A 68 -9.02 17.41 -4.17
N ASN A 69 -9.43 16.16 -3.90
CA ASN A 69 -10.51 15.88 -2.98
C ASN A 69 -9.90 15.74 -1.58
N PRO A 70 -10.00 16.78 -0.73
CA PRO A 70 -9.26 16.84 0.52
C PRO A 70 -9.67 15.71 1.48
N GLU A 71 -10.93 15.28 1.44
CA GLU A 71 -11.48 14.25 2.32
C GLU A 71 -10.82 12.88 2.08
N PHE A 72 -10.74 12.43 0.81
CA PHE A 72 -10.13 11.16 0.45
C PHE A 72 -8.61 11.13 0.69
N LEU A 73 -7.91 12.20 0.33
CA LEU A 73 -6.47 12.31 0.60
C LEU A 73 -6.18 12.32 2.10
N THR A 74 -7.05 12.96 2.90
CA THR A 74 -6.92 12.99 4.36
C THR A 74 -7.03 11.58 4.93
N GLU A 75 -8.04 10.79 4.54
CA GLU A 75 -8.19 9.42 5.03
C GLU A 75 -6.98 8.54 4.69
N MET A 76 -6.50 8.59 3.44
CA MET A 76 -5.33 7.80 3.04
C MET A 76 -4.06 8.19 3.81
N LEU A 77 -3.81 9.50 3.98
CA LEU A 77 -2.66 9.99 4.76
C LEU A 77 -2.77 9.63 6.23
N TRP A 78 -3.98 9.64 6.80
CA TRP A 78 -4.23 9.21 8.18
C TRP A 78 -3.94 7.72 8.37
N VAL A 79 -4.37 6.86 7.45
CA VAL A 79 -4.10 5.42 7.51
C VAL A 79 -2.60 5.14 7.38
N ASP A 80 -1.91 5.81 6.45
CA ASP A 80 -0.46 5.66 6.29
C ASP A 80 0.31 6.13 7.53
N TRP A 81 -0.13 7.22 8.14
CA TRP A 81 0.40 7.70 9.42
C TRP A 81 0.16 6.69 10.55
N LEU A 82 -1.04 6.10 10.66
CA LEU A 82 -1.37 5.09 11.67
C LEU A 82 -0.47 3.86 11.54
N HIS A 83 -0.23 3.37 10.32
CA HIS A 83 0.69 2.26 10.08
C HIS A 83 2.12 2.60 10.48
N THR A 84 2.60 3.78 10.09
CA THR A 84 3.96 4.24 10.43
C THR A 84 4.14 4.36 11.95
N LYS A 85 3.14 4.91 12.63
CA LYS A 85 3.13 5.04 14.09
C LYS A 85 3.10 3.67 14.78
N SER A 86 2.21 2.76 14.36
CA SER A 86 2.12 1.42 14.91
C SER A 86 3.43 0.63 14.77
N ARG A 87 4.11 0.73 13.62
CA ARG A 87 5.44 0.11 13.42
C ARG A 87 6.49 0.69 14.35
N HIS A 88 6.53 2.01 14.47
CA HIS A 88 7.47 2.68 15.35
C HIS A 88 7.24 2.30 16.83
N ASP A 89 5.98 2.18 17.25
CA ASP A 89 5.64 1.77 18.61
C ASP A 89 6.01 0.30 18.86
N CYS A 90 5.78 -0.58 17.89
CA CYS A 90 6.24 -1.98 17.95
C CYS A 90 7.77 -2.09 18.05
N TRP A 91 8.54 -1.31 17.29
CA TRP A 91 10.00 -1.29 17.40
C TRP A 91 10.49 -0.77 18.76
N LYS A 92 9.77 0.16 19.36
CA LYS A 92 10.08 0.61 20.73
C LYS A 92 9.87 -0.51 21.74
N GLU A 93 8.78 -1.26 21.62
CA GLU A 93 8.48 -2.42 22.47
C GLU A 93 9.53 -3.53 22.28
N GLU A 94 9.83 -3.88 21.03
CA GLU A 94 10.83 -4.90 20.70
C GLU A 94 12.21 -4.57 21.28
N LYS A 95 12.61 -3.30 21.24
CA LYS A 95 13.86 -2.85 21.87
C LYS A 95 13.88 -3.06 23.39
N VAL A 96 12.75 -2.94 24.06
CA VAL A 96 12.64 -3.21 25.51
C VAL A 96 12.71 -4.71 25.78
N LEU A 97 11.97 -5.50 25.00
CA LEU A 97 11.94 -6.96 25.11
C LEU A 97 13.34 -7.56 24.89
N LEU A 98 14.03 -7.15 23.83
CA LEU A 98 15.36 -7.65 23.48
C LEU A 98 16.38 -7.41 24.61
N LYS A 99 16.30 -6.26 25.30
CA LYS A 99 17.13 -6.00 26.49
C LYS A 99 16.83 -6.95 27.65
N SER A 100 15.56 -7.20 27.93
CA SER A 100 15.18 -8.15 28.98
C SER A 100 15.60 -9.58 28.63
N GLU A 101 15.44 -9.99 27.37
CA GLU A 101 15.83 -11.33 26.90
C GLU A 101 17.34 -11.55 26.98
N LEU A 102 18.16 -10.57 26.57
CA LEU A 102 19.62 -10.64 26.73
C LEU A 102 20.02 -10.79 28.20
N SER A 103 19.40 -10.03 29.10
CA SER A 103 19.65 -10.14 30.55
C SER A 103 19.30 -11.55 31.06
N TRP A 104 18.16 -12.09 30.63
CA TRP A 104 17.74 -13.45 30.99
C TRP A 104 18.69 -14.52 30.45
N MET A 105 19.14 -14.38 29.20
CA MET A 105 20.11 -15.28 28.58
C MET A 105 21.42 -15.31 29.37
N MET A 106 21.95 -14.15 29.76
CA MET A 106 23.15 -14.06 30.59
C MET A 106 22.97 -14.76 31.95
N ASN A 107 21.85 -14.50 32.62
CA ASN A 107 21.53 -15.14 33.91
C ASN A 107 21.36 -16.66 33.79
N TYR A 108 20.78 -17.13 32.68
CA TYR A 108 20.64 -18.55 32.41
C TYR A 108 22.01 -19.21 32.29
N PHE A 109 22.94 -18.63 31.51
CA PHE A 109 24.28 -19.19 31.38
C PHE A 109 25.09 -19.14 32.67
N THR A 110 25.00 -18.07 33.46
CA THR A 110 25.70 -18.01 34.76
C THR A 110 25.17 -19.04 35.75
N HIS A 111 23.86 -19.31 35.75
CA HIS A 111 23.28 -20.35 36.58
C HIS A 111 23.78 -21.75 36.20
N ASN A 112 23.80 -22.08 34.89
CA ASN A 112 24.23 -23.41 34.43
C ASN A 112 25.72 -23.70 34.62
N VAL A 113 26.56 -22.67 34.75
CA VAL A 113 28.01 -22.85 35.04
C VAL A 113 28.27 -23.13 36.53
N ASN A 114 27.38 -22.69 37.42
CA ASN A 114 27.53 -22.83 38.88
C ASN A 114 26.89 -24.12 39.46
N THR A 115 26.19 -24.89 38.64
CA THR A 115 25.65 -26.23 38.94
C THR A 115 26.55 -27.31 38.35
#